data_AF-A0A3B9NQ72-F1
#
_entry.id   AF-A0A3B9NQ72-F1
#
_cell.length_a   1.000
_cell.length_b   1.000
_cell.length_c   1.000
_cell.angle_alpha   90.00
_cell.angle_beta   90.00
_cell.angle_gamma   90.00
#
_symmetry.space_group_name_H-M   'P 1'
#
loop_
_entity.id
_entity.type
_entity.pdbx_description
1 polymer ?
#
loop_
_entity_poly.entity_id
_entity_poly.type
_entity_poly.pdbx_seq_one_letter_code
_entity_poly.pdbx_strand_id
1 'polypeptide(L)' 'WIDPEVVALAGITPDELTQYKAPATFQDQAGAVAQPVLSETEGPHLTNYPPGAYEAIMGIPDERIWQLVDHEPPVKTR' A
#
# COMPACT_ATOMS: atom_id res chain seq x y z
N TRP A 1 9.84 4.21 22.12
CA TRP A 1 9.81 5.19 23.22
C TRP A 1 9.22 6.47 22.65
N ILE A 2 8.29 7.12 23.35
CA ILE A 2 7.60 8.33 22.90
C ILE A 2 7.93 9.42 23.92
N ASP A 3 8.39 10.57 23.45
CA ASP A 3 8.87 11.67 24.27
C ASP A 3 7.71 12.38 25.01
N PRO A 4 7.75 12.51 26.35
CA PRO A 4 6.73 13.22 27.12
C PRO A 4 6.52 14.69 26.70
N GLU A 5 7.57 15.40 26.27
CA GLU A 5 7.45 16.79 25.81
C GLU A 5 6.63 16.86 24.52
N VAL A 6 6.81 15.89 23.63
CA VAL A 6 6.02 15.76 22.39
C VAL A 6 4.59 15.34 22.67
N VAL A 7 4.36 14.43 23.63
CA VAL A 7 3.00 14.03 24.07
C VAL A 7 2.23 15.23 24.59
N ALA A 8 2.86 16.06 25.42
CA ALA A 8 2.26 17.29 25.94
C ALA A 8 1.99 18.32 24.83
N LEU A 9 2.96 18.53 23.93
CA LEU A 9 2.84 19.47 22.82
C LEU A 9 1.72 19.08 21.85
N ALA A 10 1.57 17.77 21.57
CA ALA A 10 0.57 17.24 20.64
C ALA A 10 -0.81 17.03 21.27
N GLY A 11 -0.95 17.23 22.59
CA GLY A 11 -2.21 17.00 23.30
C GLY A 11 -2.66 15.53 23.32
N ILE A 12 -1.71 14.59 23.22
CA ILE A 12 -2.00 13.15 23.20
C ILE A 12 -2.51 12.71 24.58
N THR A 13 -3.65 12.05 24.60
CA THR A 13 -4.25 11.53 25.83
C THR A 13 -3.52 10.27 26.35
N PRO A 14 -3.66 9.94 27.65
CA PRO A 14 -3.08 8.71 28.20
C PRO A 14 -3.55 7.42 27.51
N ASP A 15 -4.80 7.39 27.06
CA ASP A 15 -5.39 6.25 26.36
C ASP A 15 -4.79 6.08 24.97
N GLU A 16 -4.67 7.16 24.20
CA GLU A 16 -3.98 7.17 22.91
C GLU A 16 -2.51 6.78 23.05
N LEU A 17 -1.81 7.31 24.06
CA LEU A 17 -0.41 6.95 24.31
C LEU A 17 -0.25 5.45 24.61
N THR A 18 -1.22 4.87 25.32
CA THR A 18 -1.25 3.43 25.60
C THR A 18 -1.46 2.64 24.31
N GLN A 19 -2.39 3.06 23.45
CA GLN A 19 -2.62 2.46 22.13
C GLN A 19 -1.39 2.56 21.21
N TYR A 20 -0.71 3.72 21.17
CA TYR A 20 0.49 3.89 20.34
C TYR A 20 1.66 3.02 20.78
N LYS A 21 1.76 2.73 22.08
CA LYS A 21 2.79 1.83 22.62
C LYS A 21 2.49 0.35 22.36
N ALA A 22 1.23 0.00 22.13
CA ALA A 22 0.76 -1.36 21.88
C ALA A 22 -0.30 -1.34 20.77
N PRO A 23 0.08 -1.04 19.51
CA PRO A 23 -0.87 -0.97 18.42
C PRO A 23 -1.46 -2.36 18.17
N ALA A 24 -2.71 -2.40 17.70
CA ALA A 24 -3.30 -3.64 17.20
C ALA A 24 -2.43 -4.20 16.06
N THR A 25 -2.36 -5.53 15.98
CA THR A 25 -1.72 -6.18 14.84
C THR A 25 -2.41 -5.72 13.56
N PHE A 26 -1.61 -5.28 12.57
CA PHE A 26 -2.14 -4.93 11.27
C PHE A 26 -2.83 -6.15 10.65
N GLN A 27 -4.09 -5.98 10.27
CA GLN A 27 -4.84 -6.96 9.51
C GLN A 27 -4.86 -6.49 8.06
N ASP A 28 -4.24 -7.26 7.18
CA ASP A 28 -4.30 -6.98 5.76
C ASP A 28 -5.71 -7.26 5.23
N GLN A 29 -6.04 -6.61 4.12
CA GLN A 29 -7.31 -6.81 3.44
C GLN A 29 -7.16 -7.71 2.20
N ALA A 30 -6.01 -8.36 2.01
CA ALA A 30 -5.73 -9.30 0.93
C ALA A 30 -6.21 -8.84 -0.48
N GLY A 31 -6.09 -7.54 -0.79
CA GLY A 31 -6.56 -6.99 -2.07
C GLY A 31 -8.08 -6.83 -2.20
N ALA A 32 -8.83 -6.75 -1.09
CA ALA A 32 -10.28 -6.53 -1.11
C ALA A 32 -10.70 -5.22 -1.80
N VAL A 33 -9.79 -4.26 -1.93
CA VAL A 33 -9.99 -3.05 -2.71
C VAL A 33 -9.65 -3.34 -4.17
N ALA A 34 -10.68 -3.34 -5.03
CA ALA A 34 -10.51 -3.57 -6.46
C ALA A 34 -9.76 -2.41 -7.13
N GLN A 35 -9.00 -2.73 -8.19
CA GLN A 35 -8.43 -1.74 -9.09
C GLN A 35 -9.56 -0.89 -9.72
N PRO A 36 -9.41 0.45 -9.81
CA PRO A 36 -10.42 1.31 -10.43
C PRO A 36 -10.72 0.93 -11.88
N VAL A 37 -11.97 1.14 -12.30
CA VAL A 37 -12.38 0.91 -13.69
C VAL A 37 -11.71 1.97 -14.58
N LEU A 38 -10.87 1.51 -15.50
CA LEU A 38 -10.04 2.39 -16.34
C LEU A 38 -10.88 3.36 -17.19
N SER A 39 -12.04 2.94 -17.69
CA SER A 39 -12.93 3.79 -18.50
C SER A 39 -13.67 4.86 -17.70
N GLU A 40 -13.70 4.75 -16.38
CA GLU A 40 -14.43 5.66 -15.47
C GLU A 40 -13.48 6.57 -14.68
N THR A 41 -12.16 6.40 -14.87
CA THR A 41 -11.13 7.12 -14.13
C THR A 41 -10.50 8.18 -15.03
N GLU A 42 -10.39 9.42 -14.55
CA GLU A 42 -9.84 10.56 -15.32
C GLU A 42 -8.31 10.67 -15.23
N GLY A 43 -7.68 9.94 -14.29
CA GLY A 43 -6.31 10.15 -13.81
C GLY A 43 -5.24 10.24 -14.90
N PRO A 44 -4.01 10.69 -14.58
CA PRO A 44 -2.94 10.72 -15.57
C PRO A 44 -2.66 9.30 -16.08
N HIS A 45 -3.03 9.04 -17.32
CA HIS A 45 -2.80 7.76 -17.99
C HIS A 45 -1.54 7.82 -18.85
N LEU A 46 -0.83 6.70 -18.97
CA LEU A 46 0.29 6.59 -19.89
C LEU A 46 -0.26 6.49 -21.33
N THR A 47 0.02 7.48 -22.17
CA THR A 47 -0.64 7.63 -23.47
C THR A 47 0.13 7.04 -24.66
N ASN A 48 1.42 6.70 -24.50
CA ASN A 48 2.28 6.30 -25.62
C ASN A 48 2.39 4.79 -25.82
N TYR A 49 1.35 4.04 -25.47
CA TYR A 49 1.27 2.60 -25.64
C TYR A 49 0.61 2.24 -26.99
N PRO A 50 0.95 1.09 -27.60
CA PRO A 50 0.18 0.55 -28.71
C PRO A 50 -1.30 0.38 -28.33
N PRO A 51 -2.24 0.43 -29.30
CA PRO A 51 -3.67 0.27 -29.02
C PRO A 51 -3.97 -1.00 -28.21
N GLY A 52 -4.69 -0.86 -27.10
CA GLY A 52 -5.10 -1.98 -26.23
C GLY A 52 -4.02 -2.48 -25.26
N ALA A 53 -2.76 -2.05 -25.41
CA ALA A 53 -1.67 -2.55 -24.56
C ALA A 53 -1.75 -1.98 -23.14
N TYR A 54 -2.14 -0.72 -23.01
CA TYR A 54 -2.25 -0.07 -21.70
C TYR A 54 -3.40 -0.70 -20.88
N GLU A 55 -4.55 -0.88 -21.51
CA GLU A 55 -5.73 -1.51 -20.94
C GLU A 55 -5.44 -2.96 -20.51
N ALA A 56 -4.71 -3.69 -21.35
CA ALA A 56 -4.30 -5.06 -21.04
C ALA A 56 -3.38 -5.11 -19.81
N ILE A 57 -2.42 -4.19 -19.69
CA ILE A 57 -1.49 -4.12 -18.55
C ILE A 57 -2.23 -3.72 -17.26
N MET A 58 -3.10 -2.72 -17.32
CA MET A 58 -3.86 -2.25 -16.16
C MET A 58 -4.87 -3.29 -15.65
N GLY A 59 -5.28 -4.24 -16.50
CA GLY A 59 -6.18 -5.33 -16.13
C GLY A 59 -5.49 -6.58 -15.58
N ILE A 60 -4.16 -6.62 -15.49
CA ILE A 60 -3.43 -7.79 -14.96
C ILE A 60 -3.62 -7.85 -13.44
N PRO A 61 -4.06 -8.99 -12.86
CA PRO A 61 -4.10 -9.15 -11.40
C PRO A 61 -2.72 -9.03 -10.77
N ASP A 62 -2.63 -8.40 -9.60
CA ASP A 62 -1.37 -8.20 -8.86
C ASP A 62 -0.59 -9.51 -8.65
N GLU A 63 -1.27 -10.62 -8.33
CA GLU A 63 -0.65 -11.94 -8.17
C GLU A 63 0.08 -12.42 -9.44
N ARG A 64 -0.45 -12.08 -10.61
CA ARG A 64 0.17 -12.44 -11.89
C ARG A 64 1.41 -11.61 -12.15
N ILE A 65 1.41 -10.32 -11.78
CA ILE A 65 2.61 -9.47 -11.86
C ILE A 65 3.68 -9.97 -10.90
N TRP A 66 3.31 -10.32 -9.67
CA TRP A 66 4.22 -10.85 -8.65
C TRP A 66 5.02 -12.07 -9.15
N GLN A 67 4.35 -12.97 -9.87
CA GLN A 67 4.98 -14.17 -10.45
C GLN A 67 5.91 -13.89 -11.66
N LEU A 68 5.79 -12.71 -12.28
CA LEU A 68 6.55 -12.34 -13.48
C LEU A 68 7.85 -11.58 -13.15
N VAL A 69 8.00 -11.08 -11.92
CA VAL A 69 9.16 -10.30 -11.49
C VAL A 69 10.00 -11.09 -10.50
N ASP A 70 11.32 -10.90 -10.57
CA ASP A 70 12.21 -11.33 -9.50
C ASP A 70 11.91 -10.48 -8.26
N HIS A 71 11.35 -11.14 -7.25
CA HIS A 71 10.94 -10.55 -5.99
C HIS A 71 11.74 -11.12 -4.80
N GLU A 72 12.77 -11.93 -5.06
CA GLU A 72 13.67 -12.39 -4.00
C GLU A 72 14.60 -11.24 -3.58
N PRO A 73 14.64 -10.88 -2.28
CA PRO A 73 15.60 -9.90 -1.80
C PRO A 73 17.03 -10.39 -2.05
N PRO A 74 17.97 -9.51 -2.46
CA PRO A 74 19.35 -9.90 -2.77
C PRO A 74 20.13 -10.43 -1.54
N VAL A 75 19.63 -10.18 -0.33
CA VAL A 75 20.21 -10.66 0.92
C VAL A 75 19.23 -11.62 1.59
N LYS A 76 19.67 -12.86 1.82
CA LYS A 76 18.92 -13.83 2.62
C LYS A 76 19.12 -13.51 4.11
N THR A 77 18.09 -12.97 4.76
CA THR A 77 18.06 -12.84 6.21
C THR A 77 18.01 -14.23 6.85
N ARG A 78 18.90 -14.47 7.82
CA ARG A 78 18.98 -15.72 8.60
C ARG A 78 17.81 -15.90 9.55
#